data_AF-A0A3G5T5C1-F1
#
_entry.id   AF-A0A3G5T5C1-F1
#
_cell.length_a   1.000
_cell.length_b   1.000
_cell.length_c   1.000
_cell.angle_alpha   90.00
_cell.angle_beta   90.00
_cell.angle_gamma   90.00
#
_symmetry.space_group_name_H-M   'P 1'
#
loop_
_entity.id
_entity.type
_entity.pdbx_description
1 polymer ?
#
loop_
_entity_poly.entity_id
_entity_poly.type
_entity_poly.pdbx_seq_one_letter_code
_entity_poly.pdbx_strand_id
1 'polypeptide(L)'
;MIDRVGRLTSVTEDHVSKASAEFKLSITRALADQLLEKLANLDPVPLTSDNLEALQPRPGIYELFLNGGDGSKERVYVGKASKELPSRLDKHRRKLSGRAHINLTDVHFQCLYVDEDLEAAAPEKMLINRYRAAGVVPWNTNGFGNNDPGRKRDHSLVKAKHFDALYPANLDLILDGATLPPGEYTIKRYLKAVKTALPFNLRYEERTASAKDYTQHKVEVPEEPLTARELIALAIDALPEGWQATALPGYVILYYESDDYESARYLWRKQDGRAHELAGKNLRDEDGEVEEEESNDE
;
A
#
# COMPACT_ATOMS: atom_id res chain seq x y z
N MET A 1 -7.87 36.09 60.24
CA MET A 1 -7.07 35.40 61.28
C MET A 1 -7.44 33.93 61.19
N ILE A 2 -6.51 33.08 60.73
CA ILE A 2 -6.45 31.61 60.87
C ILE A 2 -7.45 30.84 59.96
N ASP A 3 -7.00 30.38 58.78
CA ASP A 3 -6.44 29.03 58.44
C ASP A 3 -7.50 27.92 58.39
N ARG A 4 -7.85 27.34 57.22
CA ARG A 4 -7.19 26.30 56.39
C ARG A 4 -7.28 24.87 56.96
N VAL A 5 -7.39 23.92 56.01
CA VAL A 5 -7.25 22.45 56.09
C VAL A 5 -8.56 21.71 56.43
N GLY A 6 -9.03 20.70 55.68
CA GLY A 6 -8.51 20.00 54.50
C GLY A 6 -9.39 18.76 54.29
N ARG A 7 -9.91 18.57 53.07
CA ARG A 7 -10.59 17.34 52.64
C ARG A 7 -9.65 16.15 52.82
N LEU A 8 -10.18 15.04 53.34
CA LEU A 8 -9.55 13.72 53.24
C LEU A 8 -9.38 13.37 51.75
N THR A 9 -8.21 13.65 51.21
CA THR A 9 -7.66 12.91 50.07
C THR A 9 -7.19 11.57 50.61
N SER A 10 -7.96 10.52 50.31
CA SER A 10 -7.47 9.14 50.33
C SER A 10 -6.40 9.04 49.23
N VAL A 11 -5.18 9.43 49.57
CA VAL A 11 -3.99 9.08 48.79
C VAL A 11 -3.68 7.64 49.17
N THR A 12 -4.08 6.69 48.32
CA THR A 12 -3.41 5.40 48.28
C THR A 12 -2.03 5.66 47.70
N GLU A 13 -1.11 6.04 48.58
CA GLU A 13 0.31 6.01 48.32
C GLU A 13 0.68 4.54 48.15
N ASP A 14 0.88 4.12 46.90
CA ASP A 14 1.53 2.86 46.56
C ASP A 14 2.95 2.89 47.16
N HIS A 15 3.09 2.36 48.37
CA HIS A 15 4.37 2.00 48.94
C HIS A 15 4.98 0.86 48.11
N VAL A 16 5.65 1.20 47.02
CA VAL A 16 6.56 0.28 46.34
C VAL A 16 7.75 0.04 47.27
N SER A 17 7.67 -1.04 48.04
CA SER A 17 8.75 -1.53 48.88
C SER A 17 10.02 -1.75 48.05
N LYS A 18 11.15 -1.16 48.46
CA LYS A 18 12.49 -1.44 47.89
C LYS A 18 12.98 -2.87 48.18
N ALA A 19 12.26 -3.64 48.99
CA ALA A 19 12.65 -4.97 49.44
C ALA A 19 12.00 -6.12 48.64
N SER A 20 11.10 -5.82 47.69
CA SER A 20 10.43 -6.82 46.87
C SER A 20 10.42 -6.41 45.40
N ALA A 21 10.73 -7.36 44.52
CA ALA A 21 10.58 -7.20 43.07
C ALA A 21 9.78 -8.38 42.52
N GLU A 22 8.95 -8.10 41.52
CA GLU A 22 8.18 -9.12 40.81
C GLU A 22 8.99 -9.66 39.63
N PHE A 23 9.22 -10.97 39.59
CA PHE A 23 9.83 -11.65 38.45
C PHE A 23 8.72 -12.20 37.54
N LYS A 24 8.70 -11.77 36.27
CA LYS A 24 7.82 -12.32 35.23
C LYS A 24 8.65 -12.88 34.09
N LEU A 25 8.53 -14.18 33.83
CA LEU A 25 9.05 -14.79 32.62
C LEU A 25 8.18 -14.32 31.44
N SER A 26 8.76 -13.52 30.55
CA SER A 26 8.06 -13.05 29.34
C SER A 26 8.62 -13.77 28.12
N ILE A 27 7.92 -14.83 27.72
CA ILE A 27 8.22 -15.59 26.49
C ILE A 27 8.17 -14.66 25.27
N THR A 28 7.19 -13.76 25.24
CA THR A 28 7.02 -12.79 24.15
C THR A 28 8.23 -11.86 24.03
N ARG A 29 8.70 -11.28 25.14
CA ARG A 29 9.90 -10.42 25.11
C ARG A 29 11.14 -11.19 24.66
N ALA A 30 11.35 -12.38 25.20
CA ALA A 30 12.48 -13.22 24.81
C ALA A 30 12.43 -13.59 23.31
N LEU A 31 11.24 -13.86 22.76
CA LEU A 31 11.05 -14.10 21.33
C LEU A 31 11.39 -12.85 20.50
N ALA A 32 10.88 -11.68 20.89
CA ALA A 32 11.19 -10.43 20.19
C ALA A 32 12.69 -10.10 20.20
N ASP A 33 13.35 -10.28 21.35
CA ASP A 33 14.79 -10.05 21.48
C ASP A 33 15.59 -11.01 20.57
N GLN A 34 15.19 -12.29 20.51
CA GLN A 34 15.81 -13.26 19.59
C GLN A 34 15.56 -12.93 18.12
N LEU A 35 14.35 -12.50 17.75
CA LEU A 35 14.04 -12.08 16.38
C LEU A 35 14.89 -10.87 15.97
N LEU A 36 15.02 -9.88 16.84
CA LEU A 36 15.87 -8.71 16.62
C LEU A 36 17.33 -9.10 16.43
N GLU A 37 17.86 -9.97 17.30
CA GLU A 37 19.23 -10.46 17.20
C GLU A 37 19.46 -11.20 15.88
N LYS A 38 18.53 -12.06 15.47
CA LYS A 38 18.63 -12.80 14.21
C LYS A 38 18.54 -11.87 13.00
N LEU A 39 17.61 -10.91 13.00
CA LEU A 39 17.49 -9.90 11.93
C LEU A 39 18.70 -8.98 11.84
N ALA A 40 19.32 -8.62 12.96
CA ALA A 40 20.51 -7.76 12.98
C ALA A 40 21.76 -8.43 12.38
N ASN A 41 21.77 -9.77 12.29
CA ASN A 41 22.85 -10.55 11.69
C ASN A 41 22.62 -10.85 10.20
N LEU A 42 21.51 -10.37 9.62
CA LEU A 42 21.23 -10.49 8.19
C LEU A 42 21.63 -9.20 7.46
N ASP A 43 22.00 -9.35 6.20
CA ASP A 43 22.22 -8.24 5.29
C ASP A 43 20.99 -8.10 4.36
N PRO A 44 20.32 -6.93 4.33
CA PRO A 44 19.20 -6.73 3.42
C PRO A 44 19.65 -6.82 1.96
N VAL A 45 18.93 -7.62 1.18
CA VAL A 45 19.19 -7.85 -0.25
C VAL A 45 18.16 -7.11 -1.12
N PRO A 46 18.47 -6.78 -2.38
CA PRO A 46 17.53 -6.11 -3.28
C PRO A 46 16.20 -6.87 -3.43
N LEU A 47 15.08 -6.16 -3.50
CA LEU A 47 13.75 -6.74 -3.70
C LEU A 47 13.50 -7.08 -5.19
N THR A 48 14.19 -8.10 -5.69
CA THR A 48 14.11 -8.59 -7.07
C THR A 48 13.41 -9.95 -7.15
N SER A 49 12.86 -10.31 -8.31
CA SER A 49 12.25 -11.62 -8.52
C SER A 49 13.22 -12.76 -8.21
N ASP A 50 14.47 -12.68 -8.69
CA ASP A 50 15.52 -13.69 -8.45
C ASP A 50 15.77 -13.94 -6.95
N ASN A 51 15.84 -12.87 -6.15
CA ASN A 51 16.03 -13.00 -4.71
C ASN A 51 14.79 -13.58 -4.00
N LEU A 52 13.59 -13.35 -4.54
CA LEU A 52 12.35 -13.93 -4.01
C LEU A 52 12.20 -15.41 -4.38
N GLU A 53 12.62 -15.81 -5.58
CA GLU A 53 12.62 -17.20 -6.03
C GLU A 53 13.59 -18.09 -5.24
N ALA A 54 14.64 -17.49 -4.67
CA ALA A 54 15.58 -18.19 -3.78
C ALA A 54 15.03 -18.47 -2.36
N LEU A 55 13.89 -17.87 -1.99
CA LEU A 55 13.26 -18.07 -0.69
C LEU A 55 12.42 -19.35 -0.65
N GLN A 56 12.25 -19.91 0.56
CA GLN A 56 11.33 -21.01 0.79
C GLN A 56 9.89 -20.47 0.86
N PRO A 57 8.90 -21.15 0.25
CA PRO A 57 7.48 -20.79 0.35
C PRO A 57 6.93 -21.18 1.73
N ARG A 58 7.29 -20.39 2.74
CA ARG A 58 6.93 -20.62 4.15
C ARG A 58 6.50 -19.33 4.83
N PRO A 59 5.77 -19.42 5.96
CA PRO A 59 5.40 -18.27 6.77
C PRO A 59 6.63 -17.60 7.39
N GLY A 60 6.45 -16.33 7.77
CA GLY A 60 7.50 -15.60 8.46
C GLY A 60 7.26 -14.11 8.57
N ILE A 61 8.31 -13.42 9.00
CA ILE A 61 8.38 -11.97 9.11
C ILE A 61 9.41 -11.41 8.14
N TYR A 62 9.20 -10.17 7.70
CA TYR A 62 10.14 -9.47 6.84
C TYR A 62 10.22 -7.99 7.19
N GLU A 63 11.32 -7.38 6.80
CA GLU A 63 11.54 -5.94 6.89
C GLU A 63 11.84 -5.40 5.49
N LEU A 64 11.32 -4.21 5.18
CA LEU A 64 11.65 -3.49 3.96
C LEU A 64 12.51 -2.27 4.30
N PHE A 65 13.44 -1.97 3.41
CA PHE A 65 14.35 -0.84 3.51
C PHE A 65 14.38 -0.05 2.22
N LEU A 66 14.66 1.25 2.35
CA LEU A 66 15.04 2.12 1.25
C LEU A 66 16.49 2.55 1.40
N ASN A 67 17.20 2.69 0.29
CA ASN A 67 18.50 3.36 0.30
C ASN A 67 18.32 4.84 0.69
N GLY A 68 19.05 5.26 1.73
CA GLY A 68 19.23 6.64 2.11
C GLY A 68 20.23 7.35 1.19
N GLY A 69 20.21 8.69 1.21
CA GLY A 69 21.08 9.51 0.36
C GLY A 69 22.59 9.39 0.67
N ASP A 70 22.94 8.82 1.82
CA ASP A 70 24.31 8.57 2.28
C ASP A 70 24.77 7.11 2.05
N GLY A 71 23.95 6.30 1.36
CA GLY A 71 24.22 4.88 1.14
C GLY A 71 23.82 3.97 2.31
N SER A 72 23.22 4.51 3.37
CA SER A 72 22.60 3.71 4.43
C SER A 72 21.32 3.03 3.93
N LYS A 73 20.86 1.99 4.63
CA LYS A 73 19.55 1.36 4.40
C LYS A 73 18.62 1.73 5.53
N GLU A 74 17.63 2.56 5.25
CA GLU A 74 16.64 3.00 6.22
C GLU A 74 15.49 2.00 6.25
N ARG A 75 15.20 1.43 7.43
CA ARG A 75 14.03 0.57 7.61
C ARG A 75 12.77 1.43 7.45
N VAL A 76 11.87 0.97 6.60
CA VAL A 76 10.61 1.68 6.32
C VAL A 76 9.39 0.90 6.73
N TYR A 77 9.46 -0.44 6.72
CA TYR A 77 8.33 -1.31 7.00
C TYR A 77 8.77 -2.61 7.66
N VAL A 78 7.91 -3.15 8.51
CA VAL A 78 7.95 -4.53 9.00
C VAL A 78 6.61 -5.18 8.68
N GLY A 79 6.65 -6.39 8.15
CA GLY A 79 5.44 -7.14 7.83
C GLY A 79 5.56 -8.61 8.19
N LYS A 80 4.44 -9.31 8.06
CA LYS A 80 4.38 -10.77 8.12
C LYS A 80 3.74 -11.38 6.88
N ALA A 81 3.96 -12.67 6.71
CA ALA A 81 3.25 -13.50 5.76
C ALA A 81 2.81 -14.78 6.48
N SER A 82 1.50 -14.99 6.61
CA SER A 82 0.95 -16.19 7.28
C SER A 82 0.96 -17.46 6.42
N LYS A 83 1.35 -17.37 5.15
CA LYS A 83 1.43 -18.51 4.23
C LYS A 83 2.80 -18.61 3.60
N GLU A 84 3.12 -17.65 2.73
CA GLU A 84 4.35 -17.69 1.93
C GLU A 84 4.98 -16.30 1.84
N LEU A 85 6.18 -16.17 2.43
CA LEU A 85 7.01 -14.97 2.31
C LEU A 85 7.24 -14.53 0.85
N PRO A 86 7.60 -15.42 -0.11
CA PRO A 86 7.82 -15.01 -1.50
C PRO A 86 6.60 -14.31 -2.12
N SER A 87 5.40 -14.87 -1.92
CA SER A 87 4.15 -14.32 -2.46
C SER A 87 3.84 -12.94 -1.87
N ARG A 88 3.99 -12.78 -0.55
CA ARG A 88 3.73 -11.50 0.11
C ARG A 88 4.74 -10.42 -0.29
N LEU A 89 6.02 -10.77 -0.36
CA LEU A 89 7.07 -9.86 -0.79
C LEU A 89 6.91 -9.46 -2.26
N ASP A 90 6.47 -10.38 -3.14
CA ASP A 90 6.19 -10.05 -4.54
C ASP A 90 5.02 -9.08 -4.68
N LYS A 91 3.95 -9.23 -3.86
CA LYS A 91 2.87 -8.22 -3.78
C LYS A 91 3.42 -6.83 -3.44
N HIS A 92 4.36 -6.73 -2.49
CA HIS A 92 5.00 -5.46 -2.15
C HIS A 92 5.92 -4.95 -3.25
N ARG A 93 6.75 -5.82 -3.86
CA ARG A 93 7.61 -5.50 -5.00
C ARG A 93 6.80 -4.90 -6.14
N ARG A 94 5.70 -5.56 -6.52
CA ARG A 94 4.78 -5.10 -7.55
C ARG A 94 4.11 -3.78 -7.17
N LYS A 95 3.63 -3.61 -5.93
CA LYS A 95 3.05 -2.33 -5.47
C LYS A 95 4.05 -1.18 -5.58
N LEU A 96 5.30 -1.42 -5.16
CA LEU A 96 6.36 -0.42 -5.12
C LEU A 96 6.89 -0.06 -6.51
N SER A 97 6.97 -1.02 -7.43
CA SER A 97 7.33 -0.76 -8.83
C SER A 97 6.34 0.16 -9.55
N GLY A 98 5.13 0.29 -9.00
CA GLY A 98 4.07 1.14 -9.50
C GLY A 98 4.03 2.56 -8.96
N ARG A 99 4.95 2.95 -8.06
CA ARG A 99 4.86 4.22 -7.33
C ARG A 99 5.79 5.28 -7.88
N ALA A 100 5.29 6.51 -7.94
CA ALA A 100 6.13 7.66 -8.16
C ALA A 100 7.02 7.87 -6.93
N HIS A 101 8.21 8.44 -7.15
CA HIS A 101 9.21 8.73 -6.12
C HIS A 101 9.80 7.50 -5.41
N ILE A 102 9.57 6.29 -5.93
CA ILE A 102 10.25 5.06 -5.51
C ILE A 102 10.92 4.46 -6.73
N ASN A 103 12.23 4.27 -6.67
CA ASN A 103 12.92 3.41 -7.59
C ASN A 103 13.05 2.02 -6.96
N LEU A 104 12.58 0.99 -7.64
CA LEU A 104 12.57 -0.37 -7.09
C LEU A 104 13.99 -0.87 -6.80
N THR A 105 15.01 -0.39 -7.51
CA THR A 105 16.41 -0.75 -7.26
C THR A 105 16.92 -0.29 -5.89
N ASP A 106 16.24 0.67 -5.27
CA ASP A 106 16.57 1.17 -3.93
C ASP A 106 15.86 0.41 -2.82
N VAL A 107 14.93 -0.49 -3.18
CA VAL A 107 14.15 -1.28 -2.21
C VAL A 107 14.89 -2.57 -1.88
N HIS A 108 15.11 -2.80 -0.59
CA HIS A 108 15.73 -4.01 -0.07
C HIS A 108 14.82 -4.70 0.93
N PHE A 109 15.04 -5.99 1.16
CA PHE A 109 14.35 -6.75 2.17
C PHE A 109 15.29 -7.69 2.92
N GLN A 110 14.87 -8.08 4.11
CA GLN A 110 15.36 -9.27 4.81
C GLN A 110 14.19 -9.97 5.48
N CYS A 111 14.33 -11.27 5.79
CA CYS A 111 13.24 -12.04 6.37
C CYS A 111 13.73 -13.15 7.29
N LEU A 112 12.86 -13.57 8.20
CA LEU A 112 13.02 -14.78 9.00
C LEU A 112 11.78 -15.66 8.84
N TYR A 113 12.01 -16.96 8.67
CA TYR A 113 10.95 -17.94 8.77
C TYR A 113 10.53 -18.07 10.23
N VAL A 114 9.21 -18.11 10.44
CA VAL A 114 8.61 -18.31 11.76
C VAL A 114 7.68 -19.51 11.62
N ASP A 115 7.81 -20.47 12.52
CA ASP A 115 6.90 -21.62 12.52
C ASP A 115 5.47 -21.15 12.85
N GLU A 116 4.48 -21.77 12.21
CA GLU A 116 3.05 -21.37 12.28
C GLU A 116 2.55 -21.26 13.73
N ASP A 117 3.01 -22.13 14.62
CA ASP A 117 2.64 -22.14 16.05
C ASP A 117 3.08 -20.86 16.81
N LEU A 118 4.05 -20.12 16.27
CA LEU A 118 4.56 -18.88 16.85
C LEU A 118 3.87 -17.63 16.29
N GLU A 119 2.99 -17.75 15.28
CA GLU A 119 2.21 -16.61 14.78
C GLU A 119 1.27 -16.02 15.83
N ALA A 120 0.73 -16.86 16.71
CA ALA A 120 -0.13 -16.46 17.80
C ALA A 120 0.55 -15.47 18.77
N ALA A 121 1.88 -15.43 18.80
CA ALA A 121 2.66 -14.48 19.60
C ALA A 121 2.76 -13.07 18.97
N ALA A 122 2.21 -12.87 17.76
CA ALA A 122 2.24 -11.62 17.01
C ALA A 122 3.66 -10.99 16.90
N PRO A 123 4.66 -11.74 16.42
CA PRO A 123 6.06 -11.29 16.40
C PRO A 123 6.28 -9.97 15.64
N GLU A 124 5.51 -9.75 14.56
CA GLU A 124 5.49 -8.48 13.81
C GLU A 124 5.11 -7.29 14.69
N LYS A 125 4.00 -7.38 15.44
CA LYS A 125 3.54 -6.30 16.34
C LYS A 125 4.61 -5.98 17.39
N MET A 126 5.33 -7.00 17.85
CA MET A 126 6.43 -6.81 18.80
C MET A 126 7.58 -5.98 18.20
N LEU A 127 7.99 -6.30 16.98
CA LEU A 127 9.03 -5.57 16.25
C LEU A 127 8.59 -4.13 15.95
N ILE A 128 7.38 -3.95 15.43
CA ILE A 128 6.81 -2.63 15.15
C ILE A 128 6.84 -1.76 16.41
N ASN A 129 6.38 -2.27 17.55
CA ASN A 129 6.38 -1.51 18.80
C ASN A 129 7.79 -1.09 19.25
N ARG A 130 8.81 -1.92 19.01
CA ARG A 130 10.20 -1.54 19.33
C ARG A 130 10.78 -0.52 18.37
N TYR A 131 10.51 -0.67 17.07
CA TYR A 131 11.01 0.26 16.07
C TYR A 131 10.29 1.61 16.08
N ARG A 132 9.00 1.66 16.42
CA ARG A 132 8.27 2.93 16.58
C ARG A 132 8.88 3.82 17.65
N ALA A 133 9.35 3.24 18.76
CA ALA A 133 10.06 3.99 19.79
C ALA A 133 11.35 4.65 19.27
N ALA A 134 11.92 4.15 18.18
CA ALA A 134 13.10 4.69 17.51
C ALA A 134 12.78 5.48 16.21
N GLY A 135 11.51 5.53 15.78
CA GLY A 135 11.09 6.25 14.56
C GLY A 135 11.45 5.57 13.23
N VAL A 136 11.76 4.27 13.21
CA VAL A 136 12.39 3.58 12.05
C VAL A 136 11.44 2.66 11.24
N VAL A 137 10.14 2.98 11.19
CA VAL A 137 9.11 2.22 10.43
C VAL A 137 7.93 3.11 9.94
N PRO A 138 8.18 4.19 9.17
CA PRO A 138 7.14 5.12 8.73
C PRO A 138 5.97 4.47 7.97
N TRP A 139 6.18 3.37 7.26
CA TRP A 139 5.14 2.76 6.42
C TRP A 139 4.15 1.90 7.20
N ASN A 140 4.50 1.47 8.41
CA ASN A 140 3.60 0.68 9.26
C ASN A 140 2.40 1.45 9.79
N THR A 141 2.40 2.78 9.67
CA THR A 141 1.34 3.66 10.23
C THR A 141 0.72 4.60 9.20
N ASN A 142 1.25 4.62 7.98
CA ASN A 142 0.83 5.59 6.97
C ASN A 142 -0.04 4.99 5.85
N GLY A 143 -0.54 3.76 6.01
CA GLY A 143 -1.45 3.13 5.05
C GLY A 143 -0.77 2.32 3.94
N PHE A 144 0.54 2.06 4.02
CA PHE A 144 1.21 1.17 3.06
C PHE A 144 0.64 -0.27 3.08
N GLY A 145 0.22 -0.76 4.23
CA GLY A 145 -0.37 -2.10 4.37
C GLY A 145 -1.85 -2.21 3.99
N ASN A 146 -2.53 -1.08 3.74
CA ASN A 146 -3.98 -1.06 3.57
C ASN A 146 -4.41 -1.68 2.23
N ASN A 147 -5.56 -2.34 2.26
CA ASN A 147 -6.22 -2.88 1.08
C ASN A 147 -7.03 -1.79 0.36
N ASP A 148 -7.64 -2.15 -0.77
CA ASP A 148 -8.56 -1.24 -1.47
C ASP A 148 -9.72 -0.83 -0.54
N PRO A 149 -9.89 0.48 -0.23
CA PRO A 149 -10.89 0.95 0.72
C PRO A 149 -12.33 0.86 0.17
N GLY A 150 -12.51 0.46 -1.08
CA GLY A 150 -13.82 0.31 -1.72
C GLY A 150 -14.43 1.64 -2.15
N ARG A 151 -15.49 1.58 -2.98
CA ARG A 151 -16.10 2.75 -3.62
C ARG A 151 -16.56 3.84 -2.64
N LYS A 152 -17.04 3.46 -1.45
CA LYS A 152 -17.54 4.43 -0.43
C LYS A 152 -16.47 5.41 0.06
N ARG A 153 -15.18 5.10 -0.16
CA ARG A 153 -14.05 5.90 0.31
C ARG A 153 -13.38 6.70 -0.81
N ASP A 154 -13.86 6.60 -2.05
CA ASP A 154 -13.30 7.35 -3.19
C ASP A 154 -13.48 8.87 -3.06
N HIS A 155 -14.57 9.31 -2.42
CA HIS A 155 -14.86 10.72 -2.17
C HIS A 155 -14.12 11.28 -0.94
N SER A 156 -13.47 10.42 -0.15
CA SER A 156 -12.74 10.86 1.04
C SER A 156 -11.44 11.56 0.64
N LEU A 157 -11.06 12.59 1.40
CA LEU A 157 -9.74 13.16 1.30
C LEU A 157 -8.69 12.13 1.72
N VAL A 158 -7.67 11.95 0.89
CA VAL A 158 -6.49 11.18 1.28
C VAL A 158 -5.64 12.07 2.19
N LYS A 159 -5.26 11.54 3.35
CA LYS A 159 -4.43 12.24 4.34
C LYS A 159 -3.07 12.57 3.73
N ALA A 160 -2.54 13.76 4.00
CA ALA A 160 -1.29 14.24 3.38
C ALA A 160 -0.09 13.33 3.68
N LYS A 161 -0.06 12.73 4.88
CA LYS A 161 0.98 11.79 5.32
C LYS A 161 0.74 10.34 4.86
N HIS A 162 -0.37 10.06 4.18
CA HIS A 162 -0.69 8.71 3.71
C HIS A 162 0.31 8.25 2.64
N PHE A 163 0.60 6.95 2.61
CA PHE A 163 1.53 6.33 1.66
C PHE A 163 1.20 6.71 0.23
N ASP A 164 -0.08 6.56 -0.17
CA ASP A 164 -0.52 6.89 -1.53
C ASP A 164 -0.46 8.39 -1.86
N ALA A 165 -0.42 9.28 -0.86
CA ALA A 165 -0.22 10.71 -1.10
C ALA A 165 1.25 11.04 -1.35
N LEU A 166 2.15 10.40 -0.60
CA LEU A 166 3.61 10.56 -0.69
C LEU A 166 4.22 9.81 -1.89
N TYR A 167 3.66 8.64 -2.20
CA TYR A 167 4.11 7.70 -3.25
C TYR A 167 2.92 7.30 -4.13
N PRO A 168 2.39 8.25 -4.90
CA PRO A 168 1.17 8.01 -5.65
C PRO A 168 1.43 7.07 -6.85
N ALA A 169 0.38 6.51 -7.41
CA ALA A 169 0.45 5.66 -8.60
C ALA A 169 1.16 6.40 -9.76
N ASN A 170 2.18 5.76 -10.33
CA ASN A 170 2.92 6.35 -11.45
C ASN A 170 2.19 6.06 -12.77
N LEU A 171 1.55 7.09 -13.31
CA LEU A 171 0.79 6.99 -14.57
C LEU A 171 1.68 6.99 -15.81
N ASP A 172 2.93 7.40 -15.67
CA ASP A 172 3.87 7.55 -16.78
C ASP A 172 4.75 6.29 -16.94
N LEU A 173 4.39 5.20 -16.24
CA LEU A 173 5.01 3.89 -16.42
C LEU A 173 4.61 3.29 -17.75
N ILE A 174 5.61 2.97 -18.56
CA ILE A 174 5.44 2.12 -19.75
C ILE A 174 5.23 0.68 -19.26
N LEU A 175 4.12 0.08 -19.68
CA LEU A 175 3.82 -1.31 -19.31
C LEU A 175 4.46 -2.29 -20.28
N ASP A 176 4.76 -3.49 -19.79
CA ASP A 176 5.26 -4.58 -20.62
C ASP A 176 4.19 -5.03 -21.63
N GLY A 177 4.50 -4.85 -22.92
CA GLY A 177 3.66 -5.25 -24.04
C GLY A 177 3.38 -6.75 -24.10
N ALA A 178 4.12 -7.60 -23.37
CA ALA A 178 3.83 -9.03 -23.27
C ALA A 178 2.45 -9.30 -22.61
N THR A 179 2.00 -8.44 -21.69
CA THR A 179 0.71 -8.63 -21.01
C THR A 179 -0.48 -8.11 -21.84
N LEU A 180 -0.23 -7.14 -22.72
CA LEU A 180 -1.22 -6.56 -23.62
C LEU A 180 -0.62 -6.39 -25.03
N PRO A 181 -0.61 -7.47 -25.83
CA PRO A 181 -0.11 -7.40 -27.20
C PRO A 181 -0.94 -6.44 -28.08
N PRO A 182 -0.36 -5.89 -29.15
CA PRO A 182 -1.09 -5.06 -30.10
C PRO A 182 -2.29 -5.78 -30.74
N GLY A 183 -3.31 -5.02 -31.13
CA GLY A 183 -4.50 -5.53 -31.83
C GLY A 183 -5.83 -5.08 -31.22
N GLU A 184 -6.91 -5.67 -31.73
CA GLU A 184 -8.28 -5.29 -31.37
C GLU A 184 -8.80 -6.12 -30.19
N TYR A 185 -9.34 -5.44 -29.17
CA TYR A 185 -9.92 -6.06 -27.98
C TYR A 185 -11.33 -5.51 -27.72
N THR A 186 -12.21 -6.33 -27.15
CA THR A 186 -13.37 -5.77 -26.43
C THR A 186 -12.88 -5.04 -25.19
N ILE A 187 -13.56 -3.99 -24.78
CA ILE A 187 -13.18 -3.22 -23.57
C ILE A 187 -13.09 -4.13 -22.33
N LYS A 188 -13.97 -5.14 -22.21
CA LYS A 188 -13.90 -6.12 -21.12
C LYS A 188 -12.57 -6.87 -21.08
N ARG A 189 -12.08 -7.35 -22.23
CA ARG A 189 -10.80 -8.07 -22.30
C ARG A 189 -9.63 -7.12 -22.08
N TYR A 190 -9.72 -5.93 -22.66
CA TYR A 190 -8.75 -4.86 -22.51
C TYR A 190 -8.56 -4.46 -21.04
N LEU A 191 -9.63 -4.07 -20.34
CA LEU A 191 -9.56 -3.65 -18.93
C LEU A 191 -9.02 -4.74 -18.01
N LYS A 192 -9.37 -6.01 -18.27
CA LYS A 192 -8.80 -7.14 -17.53
C LYS A 192 -7.30 -7.29 -17.75
N ALA A 193 -6.84 -7.17 -19.00
CA ALA A 193 -5.42 -7.23 -19.33
C ALA A 193 -4.65 -6.04 -18.76
N VAL A 194 -5.15 -4.82 -18.92
CA VAL A 194 -4.57 -3.60 -18.33
C VAL A 194 -4.50 -3.71 -16.81
N LYS A 195 -5.59 -4.13 -16.13
CA LYS A 195 -5.58 -4.36 -14.69
C LYS A 195 -4.53 -5.39 -14.26
N THR A 196 -4.29 -6.41 -15.09
CA THR A 196 -3.26 -7.44 -14.84
C THR A 196 -1.84 -6.94 -15.13
N ALA A 197 -1.68 -5.96 -16.01
CA ALA A 197 -0.39 -5.35 -16.31
C ALA A 197 0.00 -4.27 -15.29
N LEU A 198 -0.98 -3.52 -14.78
CA LEU A 198 -0.72 -2.39 -13.89
C LEU A 198 -0.16 -2.83 -12.52
N PRO A 199 0.89 -2.16 -12.03
CA PRO A 199 1.44 -2.37 -10.68
C PRO A 199 0.66 -1.65 -9.57
N PHE A 200 -0.52 -1.13 -9.89
CA PHE A 200 -1.49 -0.56 -8.96
C PHE A 200 -2.90 -0.95 -9.39
N ASN A 201 -3.88 -0.76 -8.49
CA ASN A 201 -5.24 -1.20 -8.76
C ASN A 201 -5.88 -0.35 -9.87
N LEU A 202 -6.52 -1.02 -10.82
CA LEU A 202 -7.52 -0.45 -11.70
C LEU A 202 -8.87 -1.06 -11.33
N ARG A 203 -9.76 -0.23 -10.81
CA ARG A 203 -11.12 -0.65 -10.46
C ARG A 203 -12.10 -0.11 -11.46
N TYR A 204 -12.99 -0.96 -11.94
CA TYR A 204 -14.03 -0.57 -12.89
C TYR A 204 -15.35 -1.24 -12.51
N GLU A 205 -16.46 -0.61 -12.87
CA GLU A 205 -17.80 -1.12 -12.57
C GLU A 205 -18.12 -2.37 -13.40
N GLU A 206 -18.40 -3.52 -12.77
CA GLU A 206 -18.73 -4.76 -13.50
C GLU A 206 -20.22 -5.13 -13.47
N ARG A 207 -21.02 -4.50 -12.60
CA ARG A 207 -22.37 -4.96 -12.24
C ARG A 207 -23.44 -3.88 -12.41
N THR A 208 -23.27 -3.00 -13.40
CA THR A 208 -24.24 -1.93 -13.73
C THR A 208 -24.82 -2.13 -15.13
N ALA A 209 -25.94 -1.46 -15.43
CA ALA A 209 -26.57 -1.54 -16.75
C ALA A 209 -25.62 -1.09 -17.87
N SER A 210 -24.79 -0.07 -17.59
CA SER A 210 -23.78 0.47 -18.49
C SER A 210 -22.62 -0.50 -18.74
N ALA A 211 -22.36 -1.49 -17.86
CA ALA A 211 -21.30 -2.47 -18.07
C ALA A 211 -21.48 -3.35 -19.34
N LYS A 212 -22.65 -3.29 -19.99
CA LYS A 212 -22.88 -3.87 -21.33
C LYS A 212 -21.95 -3.25 -22.38
N ASP A 213 -21.61 -1.97 -22.24
CA ASP A 213 -20.73 -1.22 -23.14
C ASP A 213 -19.37 -1.92 -23.29
N TYR A 214 -18.90 -2.59 -22.21
CA TYR A 214 -17.62 -3.30 -22.23
C TYR A 214 -17.56 -4.45 -23.24
N THR A 215 -18.71 -4.95 -23.66
CA THR A 215 -18.82 -6.03 -24.65
C THR A 215 -19.20 -5.54 -26.04
N GLN A 216 -19.75 -4.33 -26.14
CA GLN A 216 -20.23 -3.74 -27.40
C GLN A 216 -19.19 -2.86 -28.06
N HIS A 217 -18.28 -2.27 -27.26
CA HIS A 217 -17.21 -1.42 -27.73
C HIS A 217 -15.88 -2.14 -27.77
N LYS A 218 -15.04 -1.69 -28.70
CA LYS A 218 -13.72 -2.23 -28.94
C LYS A 218 -12.67 -1.14 -28.91
N VAL A 219 -11.46 -1.57 -28.61
CA VAL A 219 -10.27 -0.74 -28.55
C VAL A 219 -9.18 -1.37 -29.38
N GLU A 220 -8.48 -0.54 -30.14
CA GLU A 220 -7.31 -0.93 -30.93
C GLU A 220 -6.06 -0.54 -30.15
N VAL A 221 -5.27 -1.54 -29.73
CA VAL A 221 -4.00 -1.34 -29.04
C VAL A 221 -2.90 -1.22 -30.09
N PRO A 222 -2.16 -0.10 -30.14
CA PRO A 222 -1.10 0.11 -31.10
C PRO A 222 0.11 -0.79 -30.83
N GLU A 223 1.04 -0.85 -31.80
CA GLU A 223 2.32 -1.55 -31.63
C GLU A 223 3.29 -0.82 -30.70
N GLU A 224 3.13 0.49 -30.58
CA GLU A 224 4.00 1.34 -29.76
C GLU A 224 3.76 1.11 -28.26
N PRO A 225 4.82 1.10 -27.42
CA PRO A 225 4.66 1.01 -25.98
C PRO A 225 3.85 2.18 -25.43
N LEU A 226 2.84 1.87 -24.62
CA LEU A 226 1.98 2.86 -23.99
C LEU A 226 2.25 2.97 -22.48
N THR A 227 2.14 4.19 -21.98
CA THR A 227 2.08 4.49 -20.55
C THR A 227 0.74 4.07 -19.95
N ALA A 228 0.67 3.89 -18.63
CA ALA A 228 -0.58 3.66 -17.94
C ALA A 228 -1.61 4.78 -18.22
N ARG A 229 -1.16 6.04 -18.32
CA ARG A 229 -1.96 7.20 -18.71
C ARG A 229 -2.62 7.02 -20.07
N GLU A 230 -1.84 6.65 -21.08
CA GLU A 230 -2.34 6.46 -22.45
C GLU A 230 -3.30 5.28 -22.54
N LEU A 231 -3.03 4.19 -21.80
CA LEU A 231 -3.96 3.06 -21.72
C LEU A 231 -5.32 3.46 -21.11
N ILE A 232 -5.32 4.32 -20.08
CA ILE A 232 -6.57 4.83 -19.49
C ILE A 232 -7.32 5.71 -20.50
N ALA A 233 -6.62 6.61 -21.19
CA ALA A 233 -7.21 7.46 -22.22
C ALA A 233 -7.82 6.62 -23.36
N LEU A 234 -7.13 5.57 -23.79
CA LEU A 234 -7.57 4.67 -24.85
C LEU A 234 -8.87 3.92 -24.48
N ALA A 235 -9.04 3.52 -23.22
CA ALA A 235 -10.31 2.96 -22.74
C ALA A 235 -11.46 3.98 -22.83
N ILE A 236 -11.22 5.22 -22.38
CA ILE A 236 -12.24 6.28 -22.40
C ILE A 236 -12.62 6.67 -23.82
N ASP A 237 -11.65 6.72 -24.73
CA ASP A 237 -11.88 7.07 -26.12
C ASP A 237 -12.78 6.05 -26.83
N ALA A 238 -12.62 4.77 -26.51
CA ALA A 238 -13.42 3.68 -27.07
C ALA A 238 -14.83 3.57 -26.45
N LEU A 239 -15.03 4.05 -25.22
CA LEU A 239 -16.31 4.01 -24.52
C LEU A 239 -17.27 5.14 -24.97
N PRO A 240 -18.59 4.98 -24.76
CA PRO A 240 -19.56 6.07 -24.95
C PRO A 240 -19.34 7.26 -24.00
N GLU A 241 -20.01 8.36 -24.30
CA GLU A 241 -20.09 9.48 -23.34
C GLU A 241 -20.78 9.06 -22.03
N GLY A 242 -20.36 9.69 -20.93
CA GLY A 242 -20.79 9.36 -19.56
C GLY A 242 -19.84 8.44 -18.80
N TRP A 243 -18.86 7.83 -19.48
CA TRP A 243 -17.75 7.14 -18.81
C TRP A 243 -16.68 8.11 -18.34
N GLN A 244 -16.21 7.90 -17.12
CA GLN A 244 -15.14 8.66 -16.49
C GLN A 244 -14.10 7.71 -15.91
N ALA A 245 -12.82 8.01 -16.17
CA ALA A 245 -11.72 7.46 -15.38
C ALA A 245 -11.21 8.53 -14.42
N THR A 246 -10.80 8.14 -13.22
CA THR A 246 -10.23 9.05 -12.22
C THR A 246 -8.99 8.42 -11.61
N ALA A 247 -7.86 9.10 -11.71
CA ALA A 247 -6.64 8.76 -11.00
C ALA A 247 -6.68 9.35 -9.60
N LEU A 248 -7.01 8.51 -8.62
CA LEU A 248 -6.83 8.78 -7.21
C LEU A 248 -5.35 8.59 -6.84
N PRO A 249 -4.91 8.98 -5.62
CA PRO A 249 -3.50 8.97 -5.30
C PRO A 249 -2.86 7.59 -5.44
N GLY A 250 -3.54 6.52 -5.01
CA GLY A 250 -2.98 5.15 -5.02
C GLY A 250 -3.45 4.23 -6.15
N TYR A 251 -4.50 4.59 -6.89
CA TYR A 251 -5.18 3.71 -7.84
C TYR A 251 -6.04 4.49 -8.83
N VAL A 252 -6.54 3.80 -9.85
CA VAL A 252 -7.44 4.38 -10.86
C VAL A 252 -8.82 3.72 -10.77
N ILE A 253 -9.87 4.53 -10.87
CA ILE A 253 -11.26 4.08 -10.99
C ILE A 253 -11.82 4.40 -12.38
N LEU A 254 -12.73 3.58 -12.88
CA LEU A 254 -13.46 3.78 -14.14
C LEU A 254 -14.95 3.47 -13.93
N TYR A 255 -15.78 4.51 -13.95
CA TYR A 255 -17.22 4.45 -13.65
C TYR A 255 -18.05 5.21 -14.67
N TYR A 256 -19.34 4.85 -14.76
CA TYR A 256 -20.31 5.58 -15.58
C TYR A 256 -20.93 6.70 -14.73
N GLU A 257 -20.27 7.85 -14.72
CA GLU A 257 -20.62 9.00 -13.89
C GLU A 257 -19.88 10.26 -14.38
N SER A 258 -20.18 11.40 -13.76
CA SER A 258 -19.49 12.67 -14.02
C SER A 258 -19.22 13.38 -12.69
N ASP A 259 -18.47 12.71 -11.82
CA ASP A 259 -18.20 13.17 -10.45
C ASP A 259 -16.83 13.85 -10.35
N ASP A 260 -16.75 14.89 -9.53
CA ASP A 260 -15.49 15.54 -9.21
C ASP A 260 -15.00 15.02 -7.84
N TYR A 261 -13.90 14.27 -7.86
CA TYR A 261 -13.28 13.72 -6.66
C TYR A 261 -12.24 14.70 -6.11
N GLU A 262 -12.39 15.12 -4.85
CA GLU A 262 -11.48 16.09 -4.22
C GLU A 262 -10.02 15.59 -4.23
N SER A 263 -9.82 14.29 -4.00
CA SER A 263 -8.50 13.64 -4.02
C SER A 263 -7.95 13.33 -5.42
N ALA A 264 -8.71 13.57 -6.49
CA ALA A 264 -8.29 13.23 -7.85
C ALA A 264 -7.03 13.99 -8.25
N ARG A 265 -6.07 13.26 -8.81
CA ARG A 265 -4.92 13.84 -9.49
C ARG A 265 -5.26 14.22 -10.94
N TYR A 266 -5.96 13.32 -11.62
CA TYR A 266 -6.39 13.48 -13.01
C TYR A 266 -7.73 12.79 -13.23
N LEU A 267 -8.48 13.28 -14.21
CA LEU A 267 -9.71 12.69 -14.68
C LEU A 267 -9.64 12.56 -16.21
N TRP A 268 -10.29 11.52 -16.76
CA TRP A 268 -10.51 11.39 -18.19
C TRP A 268 -12.00 11.29 -18.43
N ARG A 269 -12.51 12.14 -19.33
CA ARG A 269 -13.89 12.14 -19.80
C ARG A 269 -13.89 12.26 -21.31
N LYS A 270 -14.91 11.70 -21.95
CA LYS A 270 -15.11 11.89 -23.39
C LYS A 270 -15.80 13.22 -23.65
N GLN A 271 -15.20 14.07 -24.48
CA GLN A 271 -15.76 15.33 -24.96
C GLN A 271 -15.48 15.44 -26.46
N ASP A 272 -16.45 15.92 -27.23
CA ASP A 272 -16.34 16.05 -28.71
C ASP A 272 -15.88 14.74 -29.40
N GLY A 273 -16.34 13.60 -28.88
CA GLY A 273 -16.03 12.28 -29.41
C GLY A 273 -14.63 11.75 -29.08
N ARG A 274 -13.83 12.44 -28.25
CA ARG A 274 -12.48 12.00 -27.85
C ARG A 274 -12.26 12.01 -26.35
N ALA A 275 -11.31 11.21 -25.86
CA ALA A 275 -10.87 11.29 -24.47
C ALA A 275 -10.09 12.59 -24.20
N HIS A 276 -10.50 13.32 -23.16
CA HIS A 276 -9.80 14.50 -22.65
C HIS A 276 -9.33 14.25 -21.22
N GLU A 277 -8.05 14.51 -20.98
CA GLU A 277 -7.48 14.52 -19.63
C GLU A 277 -7.68 15.90 -18.99
N LEU A 278 -8.14 15.90 -17.74
CA LEU A 278 -8.35 17.08 -16.92
C LEU A 278 -7.54 16.95 -15.63
N ALA A 279 -6.90 18.03 -15.20
CA ALA A 279 -6.25 18.09 -13.91
C ALA A 279 -7.32 18.02 -12.79
N GLY A 280 -7.11 17.14 -11.82
CA GLY A 280 -7.94 17.09 -10.62
C GLY A 280 -7.49 18.10 -9.58
N LYS A 281 -8.32 18.32 -8.55
CA LYS A 281 -8.02 19.27 -7.46
C LYS A 281 -6.84 18.81 -6.60
N ASN A 282 -6.63 17.50 -6.52
CA ASN A 282 -5.57 16.84 -5.77
C ASN A 282 -5.50 17.29 -4.30
N LEU A 283 -6.65 17.55 -3.67
CA LEU A 283 -6.71 17.97 -2.28
C LEU A 283 -6.28 16.83 -1.36
N ARG A 284 -5.79 17.23 -0.19
CA ARG A 284 -5.33 16.35 0.89
C ARG A 284 -5.89 16.85 2.21
N ASP A 285 -6.11 15.91 3.11
CA ASP A 285 -6.36 16.23 4.51
C ASP A 285 -5.01 16.47 5.21
N GLU A 286 -4.66 17.73 5.46
CA GLU A 286 -3.37 18.14 6.04
C GLU A 286 -3.26 17.82 7.53
N ASP A 287 -4.39 17.84 8.24
CA ASP A 287 -4.47 17.70 9.69
C ASP A 287 -4.81 16.27 10.15
N GLY A 288 -5.27 15.41 9.22
CA GLY A 288 -5.68 14.04 9.53
C GLY A 288 -4.53 13.09 9.88
N GLU A 289 -4.70 12.33 10.96
CA GLU A 289 -3.83 11.21 11.33
C GLU A 289 -4.24 9.94 10.57
N VAL A 290 -3.31 9.19 9.99
CA VAL A 290 -3.65 7.94 9.27
C VAL A 290 -4.08 6.88 10.27
N GLU A 291 -5.26 6.29 10.05
CA GLU A 291 -5.75 5.21 10.90
C GLU A 291 -5.02 3.91 10.52
N GLU A 292 -4.52 3.20 11.51
CA GLU A 292 -3.91 1.89 11.35
C GLU A 292 -5.03 0.87 11.10
N GLU A 293 -5.16 0.38 9.86
CA GLU A 293 -5.96 -0.81 9.60
C GLU A 293 -5.10 -2.04 9.91
N GLU A 294 -5.59 -2.96 10.75
CA GLU A 294 -4.92 -4.25 10.92
C GLU A 294 -4.85 -4.92 9.55
N SER A 295 -3.65 -5.22 9.07
CA SER A 295 -3.48 -5.91 7.81
C SER A 295 -4.09 -7.30 7.94
N ASN A 296 -5.32 -7.47 7.45
CA ASN A 296 -5.92 -8.79 7.33
C ASN A 296 -5.17 -9.55 6.23
N ASP A 297 -4.47 -10.60 6.65
CA ASP A 297 -3.78 -11.53 5.78
C ASP A 297 -4.80 -12.42 5.07
N GLU A 298 -5.20 -12.00 3.86
CA GLU A 298 -5.85 -12.89 2.87
C GLU A 298 -4.95 -13.12 1.63
#